data_AF-G5AIS2-F1
#
_entry.id   AF-G5AIS2-F1
#
_cell.length_a   1.000
_cell.length_b   1.000
_cell.length_c   1.000
_cell.angle_alpha   90.00
_cell.angle_beta   90.00
_cell.angle_gamma   90.00
#
_symmetry.space_group_name_H-M   'P 1'
#
loop_
_entity.id
_entity.type
_entity.pdbx_description
1 polymer ?
#
loop_
_entity_poly.entity_id
_entity_poly.type
_entity_poly.pdbx_seq_one_letter_code
_entity_poly.pdbx_strand_id
1 'polypeptide(L)'
;MSQKDLAQWTKHEFGLKKTPAQSTISGILRRQHEFINMSSLELGIKKRRVVQHPQLDSALANWVIQMTGRGQTVQGDLTKEKAKEFAKMLGIPESEQPEFSNGWLHSFQLRHNFSFRKFN
;
A
#
# COMPACT_ATOMS: atom_id res chain seq x y z
N MET A 1 -4.02 2.46 34.53
CA MET A 1 -2.93 3.25 33.92
C MET A 1 -3.56 4.28 32.98
N SER A 2 -3.29 5.58 33.15
CA SER A 2 -3.83 6.61 32.26
C SER A 2 -3.05 6.70 30.94
N GLN A 3 -3.59 7.36 29.91
CA GLN A 3 -2.87 7.57 28.64
C GLN A 3 -1.62 8.46 28.80
N LYS A 4 -1.60 9.35 29.79
CA LYS A 4 -0.41 10.14 30.13
C LYS A 4 0.68 9.26 30.76
N ASP A 5 0.28 8.39 31.68
CA ASP A 5 1.21 7.43 32.31
C ASP A 5 1.77 6.47 31.27
N LEU A 6 0.91 6.00 30.35
CA LEU A 6 1.32 5.15 29.24
C LEU A 6 2.34 5.84 28.32
N ALA A 7 2.15 7.13 28.01
CA ALA A 7 3.12 7.89 27.22
C ALA A 7 4.50 7.98 27.90
N GLN A 8 4.52 8.21 29.21
CA GLN A 8 5.77 8.27 29.99
C GLN A 8 6.44 6.89 30.06
N TRP A 9 5.66 5.85 30.32
CA TRP A 9 6.14 4.47 30.29
C TRP A 9 6.76 4.12 28.93
N THR A 10 6.09 4.43 27.81
CA THR A 10 6.58 4.18 26.45
C THR A 10 7.90 4.91 26.16
N LYS A 11 8.08 6.14 26.66
CA LYS A 11 9.35 6.86 26.52
C LYS A 11 10.50 6.10 27.18
N HIS A 12 10.27 5.64 28.41
CA HIS A 12 11.28 4.92 29.20
C HIS A 12 11.59 3.55 28.59
N GLU A 13 10.54 2.78 28.29
CA GLU A 13 10.65 1.41 27.75
C GLU A 13 11.41 1.36 26.42
N PHE A 14 11.11 2.28 25.49
CA PHE A 14 11.70 2.27 24.15
C PHE A 14 12.82 3.31 23.96
N GLY A 15 13.29 3.96 25.04
CA GLY A 15 14.38 4.95 24.99
C GLY A 15 14.11 6.13 24.06
N LEU A 16 12.85 6.60 23.98
CA LEU A 16 12.49 7.67 23.05
C LEU A 16 13.06 9.02 23.48
N LYS A 17 13.55 9.82 22.52
CA LYS A 17 14.08 11.17 22.78
C LYS A 17 13.06 12.11 23.43
N LYS A 18 11.78 11.95 23.12
CA LYS A 18 10.67 12.78 23.62
C LYS A 18 9.50 11.89 24.02
N THR A 19 8.74 12.31 25.03
CA THR A 19 7.49 11.65 25.42
C THR A 19 6.49 11.79 24.25
N PRO A 20 5.88 10.69 23.78
CA PRO A 20 4.80 10.77 22.80
C PRO A 20 3.64 11.64 23.30
N ALA A 21 2.99 12.36 22.39
CA ALA A 21 1.79 13.11 22.75
C ALA A 21 0.67 12.13 23.17
N GLN A 22 -0.19 12.56 24.10
CA GLN A 22 -1.35 11.74 24.50
C GLN A 22 -2.26 11.39 23.32
N SER A 23 -2.41 12.30 22.34
CA SER A 23 -3.15 12.03 21.10
C SER A 23 -2.53 10.92 20.25
N THR A 24 -1.19 10.80 20.24
CA THR A 24 -0.47 9.70 19.58
C THR A 24 -0.79 8.37 20.24
N ILE A 25 -0.70 8.31 21.57
CA ILE A 25 -1.04 7.11 22.34
C ILE A 25 -2.49 6.69 22.09
N SER A 26 -3.43 7.65 22.22
CA SER A 26 -4.85 7.41 21.97
C SER A 26 -5.10 6.91 20.54
N GLY A 27 -4.46 7.52 19.55
CA GLY A 27 -4.59 7.13 18.14
C GLY A 27 -4.02 5.75 17.81
N ILE A 28 -2.97 5.31 18.52
CA ILE A 28 -2.44 3.94 18.40
C ILE A 28 -3.41 2.95 19.05
N LEU A 29 -3.86 3.21 20.28
CA LEU A 29 -4.80 2.34 20.98
C LEU A 29 -6.12 2.16 20.23
N ARG A 30 -6.66 3.22 19.61
CA ARG A 30 -7.87 3.14 18.79
C ARG A 30 -7.72 2.18 17.60
N ARG A 31 -6.52 2.11 17.03
CA ARG A 31 -6.19 1.25 15.88
C ARG A 31 -5.50 -0.04 16.28
N GLN A 32 -5.50 -0.40 17.57
CA GLN A 32 -4.75 -1.55 18.08
C GLN A 32 -5.08 -2.85 17.33
N HIS A 33 -6.35 -3.05 16.98
CA HIS A 33 -6.86 -4.21 16.26
C HIS A 33 -6.24 -4.35 14.86
N GLU A 34 -5.81 -3.25 14.23
CA GLU A 34 -5.12 -3.30 12.93
C GLU A 34 -3.76 -4.00 13.06
N PHE A 35 -3.08 -3.88 14.20
CA PHE A 35 -1.71 -4.37 14.39
C PHE A 35 -1.63 -5.82 14.87
N ILE A 36 -2.67 -6.34 15.54
CA ILE A 36 -2.67 -7.68 16.14
C ILE A 36 -2.41 -8.79 15.10
N ASN A 37 -2.90 -8.59 13.88
CA ASN A 37 -2.80 -9.58 12.80
C ASN A 37 -1.72 -9.24 11.76
N MET A 38 -0.89 -8.21 11.98
CA MET A 38 0.15 -7.84 11.03
C MET A 38 1.37 -8.75 11.15
N SER A 39 1.95 -9.11 10.01
CA SER A 39 3.28 -9.75 9.96
C SER A 39 4.39 -8.78 10.39
N SER A 40 5.55 -9.33 10.78
CA SER A 40 6.75 -8.53 11.12
C SER A 40 7.18 -7.61 9.98
N LEU A 41 6.99 -8.03 8.73
CA LEU A 41 7.28 -7.22 7.55
C LEU A 41 6.37 -5.99 7.47
N GLU A 42 5.06 -6.17 7.72
CA GLU A 42 4.08 -5.08 7.70
C GLU A 42 4.30 -4.07 8.82
N LEU A 43 4.67 -4.54 10.01
CA LEU A 43 5.01 -3.68 11.15
C LEU A 43 6.28 -2.85 10.91
N GLY A 44 7.19 -3.31 10.04
CA GLY A 44 8.37 -2.56 9.61
C GLY A 44 8.07 -1.37 8.69
N ILE A 45 6.85 -1.27 8.15
CA ILE A 45 6.46 -0.22 7.21
C ILE A 45 6.15 1.09 7.95
N LYS A 46 7.06 2.07 7.85
CA LYS A 46 6.89 3.40 8.47
C LYS A 46 5.70 4.20 7.96
N LYS A 47 5.31 4.02 6.70
CA LYS A 47 4.16 4.69 6.08
C LYS A 47 3.48 3.74 5.11
N ARG A 48 2.26 3.32 5.45
CA ARG A 48 1.41 2.57 4.53
C ARG A 48 1.07 3.47 3.34
N ARG A 49 1.47 3.06 2.14
CA ARG A 49 0.99 3.68 0.91
C ARG A 49 -0.43 3.18 0.69
N VAL A 50 -1.42 4.01 1.00
CA VAL A 50 -2.82 3.72 0.69
C VAL A 50 -2.95 3.72 -0.84
N VAL A 51 -3.47 2.63 -1.39
CA VAL A 51 -3.88 2.60 -2.79
C VAL A 51 -5.12 3.46 -2.90
N GLN A 52 -5.05 4.57 -3.64
CA GLN A 52 -6.16 5.50 -3.79
C GLN A 52 -7.42 4.82 -4.35
N HIS A 53 -7.21 3.87 -5.28
CA HIS A 53 -8.28 3.10 -5.92
C HIS A 53 -8.04 1.60 -5.77
N PRO A 54 -8.42 0.98 -4.62
CA PRO A 54 -8.17 -0.43 -4.36
C PRO A 54 -8.86 -1.37 -5.36
N GLN A 55 -10.04 -0.97 -5.86
CA GLN A 55 -10.79 -1.74 -6.85
C GLN A 55 -10.04 -1.79 -8.19
N LEU A 56 -9.51 -0.65 -8.66
CA LEU A 56 -8.68 -0.57 -9.86
C LEU A 56 -7.41 -1.43 -9.72
N ASP A 57 -6.74 -1.32 -8.57
CA ASP A 57 -5.51 -2.06 -8.29
C ASP A 57 -5.73 -3.57 -8.28
N SER A 58 -6.82 -4.03 -7.63
CA SER A 58 -7.18 -5.45 -7.57
C SER A 58 -7.61 -5.99 -8.92
N ALA A 59 -8.43 -5.25 -9.68
CA ALA A 59 -8.86 -5.64 -11.02
C ALA A 59 -7.66 -5.79 -11.96
N LEU A 60 -6.73 -4.84 -11.91
CA LEU A 60 -5.52 -4.88 -12.71
C LEU A 60 -4.60 -6.05 -12.33
N ALA A 61 -4.42 -6.31 -11.03
CA ALA A 61 -3.62 -7.44 -10.56
C ALA A 61 -4.20 -8.78 -11.02
N ASN A 62 -5.52 -8.96 -10.91
CA ASN A 62 -6.21 -10.15 -11.40
C ASN A 62 -6.01 -10.35 -12.91
N TRP A 63 -6.09 -9.28 -13.69
CA TRP A 63 -5.84 -9.36 -15.12
C TRP A 63 -4.39 -9.77 -15.44
N VAL A 64 -3.39 -9.22 -14.75
CA VAL A 64 -1.98 -9.64 -14.91
C VAL A 64 -1.79 -11.12 -14.57
N ILE A 65 -2.39 -11.59 -13.47
CA ILE A 65 -2.35 -13.01 -13.07
C ILE A 65 -3.00 -13.90 -14.13
N GLN A 66 -4.13 -13.51 -14.70
CA GLN A 66 -4.80 -14.27 -15.76
C GLN A 66 -3.94 -14.35 -17.03
N MET A 67 -3.29 -13.25 -17.42
CA MET A 67 -2.43 -13.22 -18.61
C MET A 67 -1.18 -14.08 -18.42
N THR A 68 -0.53 -13.98 -17.27
CA THR A 68 0.63 -14.83 -16.94
C THR A 68 0.26 -16.31 -16.85
N GLY A 69 -0.91 -16.66 -16.31
CA GLY A 69 -1.44 -18.03 -16.30
C GLY A 69 -1.70 -18.60 -17.70
N ARG A 70 -1.90 -17.74 -18.71
CA ARG A 70 -2.01 -18.12 -20.14
C ARG A 70 -0.66 -18.17 -20.85
N GLY A 71 0.46 -18.03 -20.13
CA GLY A 71 1.81 -18.00 -20.70
C GLY A 71 2.16 -16.70 -21.41
N GLN A 72 1.35 -15.64 -21.26
CA GLN A 72 1.64 -14.35 -21.89
C GLN A 72 2.43 -13.46 -20.94
N THR A 73 3.54 -12.93 -21.43
CA THR A 73 4.28 -11.88 -20.74
C THR A 73 3.54 -10.57 -20.88
N VAL A 74 3.06 -10.01 -19.76
CA VAL A 74 2.49 -8.67 -19.75
C VAL A 74 3.63 -7.66 -19.74
N GLN A 75 3.66 -6.73 -20.70
CA GLN A 75 4.63 -5.65 -20.70
C GLN A 75 4.16 -4.48 -19.83
N GLY A 76 5.10 -3.67 -19.35
CA GLY A 76 4.79 -2.52 -18.50
C GLY A 76 3.83 -1.52 -19.16
N ASP A 77 4.01 -1.24 -20.45
CA ASP A 77 3.15 -0.30 -21.16
C ASP A 77 1.74 -0.84 -21.38
N LEU A 78 1.61 -2.13 -21.72
CA LEU A 78 0.31 -2.80 -21.79
C LEU A 78 -0.43 -2.76 -20.45
N THR A 79 0.31 -2.89 -19.33
CA THR A 79 -0.27 -2.76 -17.99
C THR A 79 -0.83 -1.36 -17.73
N LYS A 80 -0.13 -0.31 -18.18
CA LYS A 80 -0.61 1.08 -18.04
C LYS A 80 -1.84 1.34 -18.92
N GLU A 81 -1.85 0.82 -20.15
CA GLU A 81 -2.99 0.95 -21.04
C GLU A 81 -4.23 0.26 -20.46
N LYS A 82 -4.06 -0.98 -19.96
CA LYS A 82 -5.15 -1.70 -19.29
C LYS A 82 -5.64 -0.99 -18.03
N ALA A 83 -4.73 -0.38 -17.27
CA ALA A 83 -5.09 0.40 -16.09
C ALA A 83 -5.95 1.63 -16.44
N LYS A 84 -5.64 2.33 -17.54
CA LYS A 84 -6.46 3.44 -18.04
C LYS A 84 -7.84 2.97 -18.48
N GLU A 85 -7.93 1.83 -19.17
CA GLU A 85 -9.20 1.23 -19.57
C GLU A 85 -10.07 0.88 -18.35
N PHE A 86 -9.48 0.21 -17.35
CA PHE A 86 -10.19 -0.12 -16.11
C PHE A 86 -10.60 1.11 -15.31
N ALA A 87 -9.78 2.16 -15.27
CA ALA A 87 -10.16 3.40 -14.61
C ALA A 87 -11.39 4.05 -15.25
N LYS A 88 -11.47 4.03 -16.59
CA LYS A 88 -12.66 4.48 -17.33
C LYS A 88 -13.88 3.61 -17.06
N MET A 89 -13.72 2.28 -17.07
CA MET A 89 -14.80 1.33 -16.79
C MET A 89 -15.37 1.46 -15.38
N LEU A 90 -14.50 1.77 -14.40
CA LEU A 90 -14.88 2.02 -13.01
C LEU A 90 -15.45 3.43 -12.78
N GLY A 91 -15.48 4.28 -13.80
CA GLY A 91 -15.99 5.65 -13.70
C GLY A 91 -15.12 6.58 -12.85
N ILE A 92 -13.82 6.30 -12.73
CA ILE A 92 -12.90 7.13 -11.94
C ILE A 92 -12.64 8.45 -12.70
N PRO A 93 -12.94 9.62 -12.13
CA PRO A 93 -12.70 10.92 -12.77
C PRO A 93 -11.22 11.09 -13.12
N GLU A 94 -10.90 11.71 -14.26
CA GLU A 94 -9.51 11.88 -14.71
C GLU A 94 -8.64 12.62 -13.68
N SER A 95 -9.21 13.56 -12.92
CA SER A 95 -8.55 14.27 -11.82
C SER A 95 -8.15 13.38 -10.64
N GLU A 96 -8.81 12.22 -10.49
CA GLU A 96 -8.54 11.24 -9.42
C GLU A 96 -7.78 10.03 -9.93
N GLN A 97 -7.56 9.91 -11.24
CA GLN A 97 -6.83 8.78 -11.80
C GLN A 97 -5.35 8.85 -11.42
N PRO A 98 -4.70 7.70 -11.20
CA PRO A 98 -3.25 7.67 -11.12
C PRO A 98 -2.63 8.21 -12.42
N GLU A 99 -1.46 8.85 -12.33
CA GLU A 99 -0.74 9.32 -13.53
C GLU A 99 -0.26 8.18 -14.45
N PHE A 100 -0.42 6.92 -14.02
CA PHE A 100 0.05 5.72 -14.71
C PHE A 100 1.53 5.79 -15.15
N SER A 101 2.33 6.55 -14.39
CA SER A 101 3.75 6.76 -14.65
C SER A 101 4.58 5.51 -14.41
N ASN A 102 5.85 5.52 -14.82
CA ASN A 102 6.79 4.42 -14.51
C ASN A 102 6.94 4.21 -12.99
N GLY A 103 6.88 5.27 -12.18
CA GLY A 103 6.93 5.17 -10.72
C GLY A 103 5.68 4.53 -10.12
N TRP A 104 4.50 4.83 -10.69
CA TRP A 104 3.25 4.17 -10.33
C TRP A 104 3.30 2.67 -10.67
N LEU A 105 3.73 2.34 -11.90
CA LEU A 105 3.86 0.95 -12.35
C LEU A 105 4.82 0.16 -11.46
N HIS A 106 6.01 0.71 -11.17
CA HIS A 106 6.96 0.08 -10.27
C HIS A 106 6.36 -0.17 -8.87
N SER A 107 5.60 0.80 -8.35
CA SER A 107 4.90 0.64 -7.06
C SER A 107 3.84 -0.46 -7.11
N PHE A 108 3.07 -0.55 -8.21
CA PHE A 108 2.09 -1.61 -8.44
C PHE A 108 2.77 -2.99 -8.50
N GLN A 109 3.88 -3.10 -9.24
CA GLN A 109 4.68 -4.32 -9.35
C GLN A 109 5.18 -4.80 -7.99
N LEU A 110 5.74 -3.90 -7.18
CA LEU A 110 6.22 -4.22 -5.84
C LEU A 110 5.08 -4.65 -4.91
N ARG A 111 3.90 -4.02 -5.00
CA ARG A 111 2.75 -4.40 -4.16
C ARG A 111 2.27 -5.82 -4.44
N HIS A 112 2.29 -6.24 -5.69
CA HIS A 112 1.76 -7.54 -6.13
C HIS A 112 2.84 -8.60 -6.39
N ASN A 113 4.12 -8.30 -6.07
CA ASN A 113 5.27 -9.16 -6.35
C ASN A 113 5.38 -9.59 -7.83
N PHE A 114 4.98 -8.72 -8.76
CA PHE A 114 5.12 -8.99 -10.18
C PHE A 114 6.53 -8.65 -10.66
N SER A 115 7.28 -9.67 -11.10
CA SER A 115 8.56 -9.47 -11.77
C SER A 115 8.35 -9.32 -13.27
N PHE A 116 8.23 -8.08 -13.72
CA PHE A 116 8.35 -7.77 -15.14
C PHE A 116 9.84 -7.81 -15.47
N ARG A 117 10.36 -8.99 -15.85
CA ARG A 117 11.74 -9.09 -16.31
C ARG A 117 11.91 -8.12 -17.47
N LYS A 118 12.90 -7.22 -17.38
CA LYS A 118 13.35 -6.43 -18.52
C LYS A 118 13.85 -7.42 -19.57
N PHE A 119 13.20 -7.46 -20.72
CA PHE A 119 13.83 -8.00 -21.91
C PHE A 119 14.79 -6.90 -22.40
N ASN A 120 16.09 -7.25 -22.42
CA ASN A 120 17.11 -6.50 -23.15
C ASN A 120 16.86 -6.63 -24.65
#